data_AF-A0A1Q9W0W3-F1
#
_entry.id   AF-A0A1Q9W0W3-F1
#
_cell.length_a   1.000
_cell.length_b   1.000
_cell.length_c   1.000
_cell.angle_alpha   90.00
_cell.angle_beta   90.00
_cell.angle_gamma   90.00
#
_symmetry.space_group_name_H-M   'P 1'
#
loop_
_entity.id
_entity.type
_entity.pdbx_description
1 polymer ?
#
loop_
_entity_poly.entity_id
_entity_poly.type
_entity_poly.pdbx_seq_one_letter_code
_entity_poly.pdbx_strand_id
1 'polypeptide(L)'
;MHFRFGRSGRVLRSIVAATAATALLTTAACTIDDDGDTDTEQVAQDDGSSDDEDAVELTANVDDDDTDVKVDEPITVQDDEGIDSVTLTDGYGTEVEGSFNDGKTEWATDGKLEYSSTYTLEAKAGDETLSTSFTTFSPGLLTNASLAPLDGSTVGVGQSVALRFDEAPADRKAVEDAIKVTTEPKVEGAFYWITSNEVRWRPEEYWKPGTEVTVDADLVGKDLGGMYGEVDRSASFTIGDDVRAVADDATKMVTVTRNGEVVKTMPTSMGMPGHETPEGVYQIGDQLEALTMDSQTYGLALDAGGYVTDVQYATQMSYSGIYFHAAPWSLWAQGNTNTSHGCLNLSVEDAQWVYENLKRGDIAEVQGTGGGQLEGYDGLGDWNIPWSTWSAGNADE
;
A
#
# COMPACT_ATOMS: atom_id res chain seq x y z
N MET A 1 -23.16 19.22 28.00
CA MET A 1 -23.24 19.02 29.48
C MET A 1 -21.98 19.56 30.13
N HIS A 2 -21.97 19.82 31.44
CA HIS A 2 -20.75 20.13 32.20
C HIS A 2 -20.17 18.85 32.81
N PHE A 3 -18.87 18.61 32.67
CA PHE A 3 -18.10 17.88 33.68
C PHE A 3 -16.70 18.50 33.84
N ARG A 4 -16.36 18.81 35.09
CA ARG A 4 -15.00 19.15 35.52
C ARG A 4 -14.41 17.91 36.18
N PHE A 5 -13.18 17.56 35.80
CA PHE A 5 -12.24 16.90 36.71
C PHE A 5 -10.87 17.55 36.57
N GLY A 6 -10.05 17.46 37.61
CA GLY A 6 -8.71 18.02 37.60
C GLY A 6 -7.87 17.52 38.78
N ARG A 7 -6.58 17.35 38.52
CA ARG A 7 -5.46 17.13 39.45
C ARG A 7 -4.24 17.73 38.74
N SER A 8 -3.42 18.56 39.40
CA SER A 8 -2.33 18.11 40.28
C SER A 8 -1.45 17.09 39.55
N GLY A 9 -0.27 17.42 39.02
CA GLY A 9 0.60 18.58 39.28
C GLY A 9 1.84 18.12 40.05
N ARG A 10 2.95 17.96 39.33
CA ARG A 10 4.27 17.60 39.85
C ARG A 10 5.34 18.47 39.18
N VAL A 11 6.46 18.64 39.88
CA VAL A 11 7.56 19.53 39.50
C VAL A 11 8.73 18.70 39.00
N LEU A 12 9.17 18.91 37.76
CA LEU A 12 10.46 18.40 37.30
C LEU A 12 11.58 19.24 37.95
N ARG A 13 12.61 18.57 38.46
CA ARG A 13 13.86 19.20 38.89
C ARG A 13 14.88 19.02 37.77
N SER A 14 15.36 20.13 37.20
CA SER A 14 16.57 20.10 36.38
C SER A 14 17.77 19.71 37.24
N ILE A 15 18.61 18.80 36.76
CA ILE A 15 19.95 18.57 37.27
C ILE A 15 20.92 18.82 36.12
N VAL A 16 21.94 19.65 36.36
CA VAL A 16 23.03 19.92 35.43
C VAL A 16 24.23 19.10 35.86
N ALA A 17 24.89 18.43 34.91
CA ALA A 17 26.23 17.87 35.06
C ALA A 17 27.07 18.28 33.84
N ALA A 18 28.25 18.83 34.06
CA ALA A 18 29.13 19.31 32.99
C ALA A 18 30.60 19.38 33.44
N THR A 19 31.45 18.48 32.92
CA THR A 19 32.93 18.50 32.87
C THR A 19 33.40 17.17 32.27
N ALA A 20 34.55 17.03 31.61
CA ALA A 20 35.46 17.98 30.97
C ALA A 20 36.47 17.17 30.11
N ALA A 21 37.13 17.80 29.13
CA ALA A 21 38.05 17.10 28.23
C ALA A 21 39.44 16.83 28.84
N THR A 22 40.14 15.82 28.31
CA THR A 22 41.61 15.81 28.17
C THR A 22 41.95 15.02 26.90
N ALA A 23 43.06 15.33 26.24
CA ALA A 23 43.55 14.67 25.04
C ALA A 23 45.05 14.38 25.15
N LEU A 24 45.58 13.44 24.34
CA LEU A 24 46.80 13.61 23.52
C LEU A 24 47.16 12.33 22.73
N LEU A 25 47.96 12.50 21.68
CA LEU A 25 48.51 11.45 20.82
C LEU A 25 49.96 11.12 21.21
N THR A 26 50.44 9.92 20.85
CA THR A 26 51.81 9.72 20.34
C THR A 26 51.87 8.53 19.37
N THR A 27 52.83 8.55 18.43
CA THR A 27 52.97 7.59 17.32
C THR A 27 54.45 7.17 17.10
N ALA A 28 54.71 5.87 16.93
CA ALA A 28 55.90 5.25 16.31
C ALA A 28 55.60 3.74 16.12
N ALA A 29 55.93 3.00 15.05
CA ALA A 29 57.13 2.93 14.17
C ALA A 29 58.33 2.19 14.82
N CYS A 30 59.04 1.23 14.19
CA CYS A 30 58.88 0.59 12.86
C CYS A 30 59.74 -0.71 12.72
N THR A 31 59.35 -1.63 11.82
CA THR A 31 60.15 -2.50 10.89
C THR A 31 61.47 -3.22 11.28
N ILE A 32 61.55 -4.54 10.91
CA ILE A 32 62.62 -5.28 10.16
C ILE A 32 64.05 -5.39 10.81
N ASP A 33 64.99 -6.30 10.48
CA ASP A 33 65.14 -7.43 9.51
C ASP A 33 65.22 -8.83 10.23
N ASP A 34 65.14 -10.07 9.68
CA ASP A 34 65.19 -10.74 8.33
C ASP A 34 66.47 -11.58 8.00
N ASP A 35 66.38 -12.48 7.00
CA ASP A 35 67.39 -13.40 6.35
C ASP A 35 67.78 -14.79 6.99
N GLY A 36 68.05 -15.78 6.12
CA GLY A 36 68.16 -17.25 6.37
C GLY A 36 69.54 -17.83 6.85
N ASP A 37 69.82 -19.14 6.85
CA ASP A 37 69.78 -20.10 5.72
C ASP A 37 70.00 -21.61 6.11
N THR A 38 69.67 -22.55 5.20
CA THR A 38 70.03 -24.00 5.10
C THR A 38 69.63 -25.07 6.15
N ASP A 39 68.68 -25.92 5.73
CA ASP A 39 68.68 -27.41 5.70
C ASP A 39 69.56 -28.26 6.65
N THR A 40 68.92 -29.25 7.31
CA THR A 40 69.18 -30.69 7.01
C THR A 40 67.98 -31.58 7.40
N GLU A 41 67.77 -32.69 6.68
CA GLU A 41 66.63 -33.59 6.83
C GLU A 41 66.59 -34.39 8.15
N GLN A 42 65.39 -34.59 8.71
CA GLN A 42 65.05 -35.83 9.40
C GLN A 42 63.55 -36.14 9.28
N VAL A 43 63.22 -37.42 9.02
CA VAL A 43 61.86 -37.84 8.62
C VAL A 43 61.14 -38.57 9.75
N ALA A 44 59.98 -38.04 10.14
CA ALA A 44 58.85 -38.75 10.73
C ALA A 44 57.60 -38.14 10.05
N GLN A 45 56.77 -38.92 9.36
CA GLN A 45 55.66 -39.65 9.98
C GLN A 45 54.91 -38.75 10.98
N ASP A 46 53.91 -37.98 10.55
CA ASP A 46 52.64 -38.45 9.96
C ASP A 46 51.91 -39.37 10.95
N ASP A 47 51.30 -38.71 11.93
CA ASP A 47 50.16 -39.20 12.70
C ASP A 47 49.14 -38.05 12.60
N GLY A 48 47.96 -38.33 12.06
CA GLY A 48 47.09 -37.28 11.53
C GLY A 48 46.55 -36.38 12.64
N SER A 49 46.73 -35.06 12.51
CA SER A 49 45.72 -34.14 13.05
C SER A 49 44.43 -34.47 12.32
N SER A 50 43.33 -34.66 13.06
CA SER A 50 42.03 -34.40 12.47
C SER A 50 42.05 -32.94 11.99
N ASP A 51 41.56 -32.73 10.77
CA ASP A 51 40.80 -31.51 10.54
C ASP A 51 39.54 -31.70 11.37
N ASP A 52 39.52 -31.09 12.56
CA ASP A 52 38.28 -30.92 13.30
C ASP A 52 37.47 -29.91 12.46
N GLU A 53 36.57 -30.41 11.62
CA GLU A 53 35.52 -29.59 11.00
C GLU A 53 34.70 -29.01 12.16
N ASP A 54 34.84 -27.70 12.42
CA ASP A 54 34.17 -27.00 13.52
C ASP A 54 32.66 -27.26 13.43
N ALA A 55 32.15 -28.16 14.29
CA ALA A 55 30.72 -28.42 14.39
C ALA A 55 30.01 -27.15 14.85
N VAL A 56 28.90 -26.80 14.22
CA VAL A 56 28.15 -25.59 14.59
C VAL A 56 27.50 -25.80 15.96
N GLU A 57 28.12 -25.21 16.99
CA GLU A 57 27.53 -25.02 18.33
C GLU A 57 26.13 -24.36 18.17
N LEU A 58 25.21 -24.65 19.09
CA LEU A 58 23.83 -24.18 19.02
C LEU A 58 23.76 -22.64 18.96
N THR A 59 23.45 -22.10 17.79
CA THR A 59 23.59 -20.67 17.47
C THR A 59 22.29 -20.04 16.98
N ALA A 60 22.18 -18.72 17.12
CA ALA A 60 21.10 -17.92 16.56
C ALA A 60 21.64 -16.68 15.82
N ASN A 61 20.80 -16.01 15.05
CA ASN A 61 21.15 -14.76 14.35
C ASN A 61 20.97 -13.48 15.20
N VAL A 62 20.88 -13.61 16.53
CA VAL A 62 20.74 -12.53 17.53
C VAL A 62 21.54 -12.87 18.79
N ASP A 63 22.28 -11.90 19.32
CA ASP A 63 23.05 -12.01 20.56
C ASP A 63 22.20 -11.63 21.80
N ASP A 64 22.73 -11.81 23.01
CA ASP A 64 22.05 -11.38 24.26
C ASP A 64 22.26 -9.87 24.53
N ASP A 65 21.23 -9.20 25.06
CA ASP A 65 21.11 -7.72 25.14
C ASP A 65 21.10 -6.99 23.77
N ASP A 66 20.82 -7.68 22.65
CA ASP A 66 20.81 -7.06 21.30
C ASP A 66 19.73 -5.97 21.14
N THR A 67 20.03 -4.96 20.31
CA THR A 67 19.16 -3.77 20.10
C THR A 67 19.02 -3.39 18.64
N ASP A 68 17.85 -2.86 18.29
CA ASP A 68 17.47 -2.49 16.91
C ASP A 68 17.45 -3.69 15.93
N VAL A 69 17.13 -4.89 16.44
CA VAL A 69 16.91 -6.09 15.63
C VAL A 69 15.77 -5.85 14.63
N LYS A 70 15.99 -6.18 13.36
CA LYS A 70 15.00 -5.95 12.28
C LYS A 70 13.75 -6.78 12.51
N VAL A 71 12.62 -6.28 12.01
CA VAL A 71 11.31 -6.95 12.11
C VAL A 71 10.95 -7.77 10.86
N ASP A 72 11.59 -7.50 9.72
CA ASP A 72 11.32 -8.14 8.42
C ASP A 72 12.39 -9.14 7.97
N GLU A 73 13.37 -9.43 8.82
CA GLU A 73 14.25 -10.58 8.71
C GLU A 73 13.86 -11.61 9.79
N PRO A 74 13.77 -12.91 9.47
CA PRO A 74 13.35 -13.91 10.45
C PRO A 74 14.42 -14.14 11.51
N ILE A 75 14.01 -14.49 12.73
CA ILE A 75 14.92 -15.02 13.74
C ILE A 75 15.16 -16.49 13.43
N THR A 76 16.43 -16.89 13.36
CA THR A 76 16.85 -18.26 13.03
C THR A 76 17.67 -18.88 14.15
N VAL A 77 17.53 -20.18 14.35
CA VAL A 77 18.39 -21.01 15.21
C VAL A 77 18.94 -22.17 14.38
N GLN A 78 20.23 -22.48 14.50
CA GLN A 78 20.92 -23.53 13.74
C GLN A 78 21.78 -24.42 14.67
N ASP A 79 21.86 -25.70 14.32
CA ASP A 79 22.64 -26.75 15.01
C ASP A 79 22.84 -27.94 14.05
N ASP A 80 24.06 -28.49 13.95
CA ASP A 80 24.38 -29.57 13.00
C ASP A 80 23.86 -30.96 13.40
N GLU A 81 23.69 -31.26 14.70
CA GLU A 81 23.29 -32.59 15.18
C GLU A 81 21.76 -32.75 15.30
N GLY A 82 21.04 -31.66 15.54
CA GLY A 82 19.58 -31.55 15.52
C GLY A 82 19.00 -30.88 16.77
N ILE A 83 18.25 -29.80 16.56
CA ILE A 83 17.61 -29.00 17.61
C ILE A 83 16.46 -29.81 18.25
N ASP A 84 16.44 -29.94 19.58
CA ASP A 84 15.33 -30.56 20.33
C ASP A 84 14.09 -29.65 20.28
N SER A 85 14.26 -28.39 20.67
CA SER A 85 13.20 -27.40 20.87
C SER A 85 13.71 -25.97 20.71
N VAL A 86 12.86 -25.09 20.19
CA VAL A 86 13.01 -23.63 20.21
C VAL A 86 11.70 -23.02 20.71
N THR A 87 11.80 -21.94 21.49
CA THR A 87 10.66 -21.14 21.95
C THR A 87 11.07 -19.66 21.93
N LEU A 88 10.42 -18.87 21.08
CA LEU A 88 10.56 -17.42 21.04
C LEU A 88 9.31 -16.80 21.66
N THR A 89 9.48 -15.92 22.65
CA THR A 89 8.35 -15.26 23.35
C THR A 89 8.50 -13.74 23.40
N ASP A 90 7.39 -13.02 23.31
CA ASP A 90 7.32 -11.58 23.51
C ASP A 90 7.44 -11.18 25.01
N GLY A 91 7.57 -9.88 25.27
CA GLY A 91 7.59 -9.31 26.63
C GLY A 91 6.30 -9.47 27.45
N TYR A 92 5.25 -10.09 26.91
CA TYR A 92 4.01 -10.47 27.59
C TYR A 92 3.92 -11.99 27.88
N GLY A 93 4.81 -12.80 27.29
CA GLY A 93 4.79 -14.26 27.35
C GLY A 93 3.97 -14.94 26.25
N THR A 94 3.67 -14.25 25.15
CA THR A 94 3.07 -14.83 23.93
C THR A 94 4.17 -15.51 23.11
N GLU A 95 3.94 -16.75 22.70
CA GLU A 95 4.86 -17.51 21.82
C GLU A 95 4.71 -17.03 20.36
N VAL A 96 5.85 -16.84 19.68
CA VAL A 96 5.92 -16.49 18.25
C VAL A 96 5.99 -17.77 17.43
N GLU A 97 5.12 -17.91 16.42
CA GLU A 97 5.12 -19.09 15.54
C GLU A 97 6.40 -19.16 14.70
N GLY A 98 6.95 -20.37 14.56
CA GLY A 98 8.15 -20.65 13.77
C GLY A 98 8.34 -22.14 13.53
N SER A 99 8.87 -22.47 12.36
CA SER A 99 8.95 -23.82 11.83
C SER A 99 10.38 -24.34 11.73
N PHE A 100 10.54 -25.66 11.89
CA PHE A 100 11.79 -26.37 11.65
C PHE A 100 11.92 -26.78 10.17
N ASN A 101 13.16 -26.87 9.67
CA ASN A 101 13.44 -27.59 8.43
C ASN A 101 13.19 -29.11 8.58
N ASP A 102 13.13 -29.86 7.47
CA ASP A 102 12.88 -31.32 7.46
C ASP A 102 13.88 -32.14 8.32
N GLY A 103 15.09 -31.61 8.55
CA GLY A 103 16.15 -32.24 9.35
C GLY A 103 16.13 -31.87 10.84
N LYS A 104 15.37 -30.83 11.23
CA LYS A 104 15.45 -30.12 12.52
C LYS A 104 16.82 -29.50 12.84
N THR A 105 17.68 -29.27 11.84
CA THR A 105 18.97 -28.57 12.01
C THR A 105 18.85 -27.05 11.91
N GLU A 106 17.68 -26.56 11.51
CA GLU A 106 17.36 -25.13 11.46
C GLU A 106 15.91 -24.91 11.90
N TRP A 107 15.68 -23.82 12.61
CA TRP A 107 14.37 -23.25 12.94
C TRP A 107 14.33 -21.79 12.51
N ALA A 108 13.18 -21.31 12.04
CA ALA A 108 12.97 -19.90 11.69
C ALA A 108 11.56 -19.43 12.10
N THR A 109 11.41 -18.15 12.46
CA THR A 109 10.09 -17.53 12.66
C THR A 109 9.25 -17.50 11.38
N ASP A 110 7.99 -17.91 11.46
CA ASP A 110 7.07 -18.03 10.32
C ASP A 110 6.46 -16.68 9.86
N GLY A 111 6.87 -15.58 10.49
CA GLY A 111 6.40 -14.23 10.20
C GLY A 111 7.32 -13.13 10.74
N LYS A 112 6.90 -11.88 10.56
CA LYS A 112 7.59 -10.68 11.04
C LYS A 112 7.39 -10.47 12.54
N LEU A 113 8.36 -9.82 13.19
CA LEU A 113 8.26 -9.42 14.59
C LEU A 113 7.49 -8.09 14.76
N GLU A 114 7.07 -7.79 15.98
CA GLU A 114 6.55 -6.47 16.33
C GLU A 114 7.70 -5.47 16.56
N TYR A 115 7.48 -4.20 16.20
CA TYR A 115 8.40 -3.10 16.50
C TYR A 115 8.45 -2.77 18.00
N SER A 116 9.56 -2.17 18.45
CA SER A 116 9.73 -1.64 19.82
C SER A 116 9.51 -2.67 20.95
N SER A 117 9.68 -3.96 20.65
CA SER A 117 9.32 -5.07 21.52
C SER A 117 10.55 -5.81 22.02
N THR A 118 10.48 -6.30 23.26
CA THR A 118 11.47 -7.23 23.83
C THR A 118 11.02 -8.65 23.53
N TYR A 119 11.97 -9.49 23.12
CA TYR A 119 11.77 -10.92 22.92
C TYR A 119 12.77 -11.73 23.74
N THR A 120 12.41 -12.95 24.09
CA THR A 120 13.30 -13.95 24.71
C THR A 120 13.23 -15.23 23.92
N LEU A 121 14.39 -15.71 23.47
CA LEU A 121 14.60 -16.91 22.69
C LEU A 121 15.29 -17.96 23.56
N GLU A 122 14.60 -19.07 23.85
CA GLU A 122 15.16 -20.25 24.47
C GLU A 122 15.27 -21.37 23.42
N ALA A 123 16.45 -21.99 23.29
CA ALA A 123 16.66 -23.12 22.39
C ALA A 123 17.54 -24.20 23.03
N LYS A 124 17.43 -25.44 22.53
CA LYS A 124 18.14 -26.60 23.07
C LYS A 124 18.50 -27.60 21.98
N ALA A 125 19.72 -28.16 22.07
CA ALA A 125 20.18 -29.32 21.32
C ALA A 125 21.04 -30.20 22.24
N GLY A 126 20.70 -31.48 22.41
CA GLY A 126 21.51 -32.41 23.22
C GLY A 126 21.66 -32.02 24.70
N ASP A 127 22.86 -31.62 25.11
CA ASP A 127 23.15 -31.04 26.44
C ASP A 127 23.36 -29.50 26.38
N GLU A 128 23.33 -28.88 25.20
CA GLU A 128 23.50 -27.43 24.99
C GLU A 128 22.17 -26.67 25.11
N THR A 129 22.24 -25.43 25.59
CA THR A 129 21.09 -24.55 25.77
C THR A 129 21.46 -23.11 25.45
N LEU A 130 20.75 -22.50 24.51
CA LEU A 130 20.82 -21.08 24.18
C LEU A 130 19.66 -20.34 24.88
N SER A 131 19.95 -19.16 25.41
CA SER A 131 18.98 -18.27 26.06
C SER A 131 19.43 -16.83 25.83
N THR A 132 18.76 -16.11 24.93
CA THR A 132 19.03 -14.69 24.63
C THR A 132 17.77 -13.84 24.78
N SER A 133 17.94 -12.61 25.28
CA SER A 133 16.93 -11.56 25.30
C SER A 133 17.38 -10.37 24.43
N PHE A 134 16.58 -10.02 23.41
CA PHE A 134 16.88 -8.92 22.49
C PHE A 134 15.70 -7.95 22.34
N THR A 135 15.94 -6.81 21.67
CA THR A 135 14.93 -5.79 21.39
C THR A 135 14.87 -5.41 19.92
N THR A 136 13.66 -5.37 19.36
CA THR A 136 13.42 -4.99 17.96
C THR A 136 13.50 -3.49 17.75
N PHE A 137 13.80 -3.12 16.51
CA PHE A 137 13.86 -1.74 16.02
C PHE A 137 12.62 -0.93 16.42
N SER A 138 12.86 0.30 16.87
CA SER A 138 11.85 1.22 17.39
C SER A 138 11.69 2.45 16.47
N PRO A 139 10.85 2.38 15.41
CA PRO A 139 10.71 3.47 14.44
C PRO A 139 10.17 4.75 15.09
N GLY A 140 10.74 5.89 14.69
CA GLY A 140 10.33 7.22 15.18
C GLY A 140 8.99 7.72 14.62
N LEU A 141 8.55 7.15 13.49
CA LEU A 141 7.26 7.42 12.85
C LEU A 141 6.79 6.16 12.09
N LEU A 142 5.49 5.89 12.18
CA LEU A 142 4.80 4.83 11.42
C LEU A 142 3.77 5.47 10.48
N THR A 143 3.42 4.75 9.42
CA THR A 143 2.30 5.07 8.51
C THR A 143 1.48 3.82 8.21
N ASN A 144 0.16 3.98 8.12
CA ASN A 144 -0.78 2.91 7.80
C ASN A 144 -1.30 3.07 6.37
N ALA A 145 -1.22 1.99 5.59
CA ALA A 145 -1.66 1.97 4.21
C ALA A 145 -3.05 1.32 4.06
N SER A 146 -3.92 1.94 3.27
CA SER A 146 -5.19 1.38 2.81
C SER A 146 -5.03 0.90 1.37
N LEU A 147 -5.23 -0.40 1.13
CA LEU A 147 -5.19 -1.03 -0.18
C LEU A 147 -6.60 -1.12 -0.79
N ALA A 148 -6.73 -0.81 -2.07
CA ALA A 148 -7.93 -1.04 -2.87
C ALA A 148 -7.54 -1.62 -4.26
N PRO A 149 -8.36 -2.50 -4.88
CA PRO A 149 -9.63 -3.07 -4.39
C PRO A 149 -9.53 -3.87 -3.09
N LEU A 150 -10.70 -4.17 -2.50
CA LEU A 150 -10.78 -5.08 -1.37
C LEU A 150 -10.51 -6.52 -1.80
N ASP A 151 -9.97 -7.33 -0.88
CA ASP A 151 -9.75 -8.76 -1.09
C ASP A 151 -11.07 -9.50 -1.42
N GLY A 152 -10.97 -10.51 -2.29
CA GLY A 152 -12.09 -11.30 -2.79
C GLY A 152 -13.08 -10.55 -3.70
N SER A 153 -12.80 -9.29 -4.07
CA SER A 153 -13.74 -8.48 -4.86
C SER A 153 -13.73 -8.81 -6.36
N THR A 154 -14.83 -8.48 -7.05
CA THR A 154 -14.91 -8.48 -8.52
C THR A 154 -15.20 -7.07 -9.01
N VAL A 155 -14.32 -6.55 -9.86
CA VAL A 155 -14.27 -5.14 -10.28
C VAL A 155 -14.38 -4.99 -11.80
N GLY A 156 -14.62 -3.79 -12.30
CA GLY A 156 -14.64 -3.53 -13.74
C GLY A 156 -13.26 -3.41 -14.38
N VAL A 157 -13.24 -3.35 -15.72
CA VAL A 157 -12.01 -3.36 -16.54
C VAL A 157 -11.15 -2.10 -16.44
N GLY A 158 -11.66 -1.04 -15.81
CA GLY A 158 -10.96 0.21 -15.54
C GLY A 158 -10.33 0.31 -14.15
N GLN A 159 -10.40 -0.72 -13.32
CA GLN A 159 -9.93 -0.62 -11.93
C GLN A 159 -8.40 -0.54 -11.82
N SER A 160 -7.86 0.60 -11.41
CA SER A 160 -6.48 0.68 -10.91
C SER A 160 -6.34 0.03 -9.53
N VAL A 161 -5.15 -0.50 -9.22
CA VAL A 161 -4.74 -0.78 -7.84
C VAL A 161 -4.41 0.57 -7.19
N ALA A 162 -4.78 0.75 -5.93
CA ALA A 162 -4.49 1.95 -5.15
C ALA A 162 -3.96 1.60 -3.76
N LEU A 163 -2.84 2.19 -3.38
CA LEU A 163 -2.31 2.13 -2.01
C LEU A 163 -2.21 3.55 -1.46
N ARG A 164 -3.03 3.85 -0.45
CA ARG A 164 -3.13 5.18 0.16
C ARG A 164 -2.64 5.15 1.60
N PHE A 165 -1.64 5.95 1.90
CA PHE A 165 -1.06 6.14 3.22
C PHE A 165 -1.82 7.23 4.00
N ASP A 166 -1.83 7.14 5.33
CA ASP A 166 -2.39 8.19 6.19
C ASP A 166 -1.43 9.37 6.37
N GLU A 167 -0.14 9.10 6.57
CA GLU A 167 0.97 10.05 6.50
C GLU A 167 1.82 9.81 5.23
N ALA A 168 2.28 10.89 4.58
CA ALA A 168 2.92 10.84 3.26
C ALA A 168 4.37 10.28 3.33
N PRO A 169 4.69 9.15 2.64
CA PRO A 169 6.05 8.63 2.58
C PRO A 169 6.98 9.58 1.82
N ALA A 170 8.21 9.74 2.30
CA ALA A 170 9.21 10.62 1.69
C ALA A 170 10.10 9.89 0.66
N ASP A 171 10.26 8.57 0.79
CA ASP A 171 10.83 7.71 -0.25
C ASP A 171 9.72 6.93 -0.96
N ARG A 172 9.25 7.49 -2.08
CA ARG A 172 8.28 6.83 -2.96
C ARG A 172 8.85 5.57 -3.62
N LYS A 173 10.16 5.51 -3.84
CA LYS A 173 10.77 4.40 -4.55
C LYS A 173 10.86 3.16 -3.66
N ALA A 174 11.18 3.34 -2.38
CA ALA A 174 11.08 2.30 -1.37
C ALA A 174 9.65 1.73 -1.27
N VAL A 175 8.61 2.58 -1.38
CA VAL A 175 7.22 2.12 -1.44
C VAL A 175 6.93 1.30 -2.71
N GLU A 176 7.34 1.76 -3.90
CA GLU A 176 7.13 1.02 -5.15
C GLU A 176 7.85 -0.33 -5.17
N ASP A 177 9.08 -0.40 -4.66
CA ASP A 177 9.86 -1.64 -4.59
C ASP A 177 9.36 -2.61 -3.51
N ALA A 178 8.58 -2.11 -2.53
CA ALA A 178 7.85 -2.92 -1.56
C ALA A 178 6.50 -3.46 -2.08
N ILE A 179 6.01 -3.01 -3.24
CA ILE A 179 4.71 -3.45 -3.80
C ILE A 179 4.91 -4.40 -4.99
N LYS A 180 4.43 -5.62 -4.84
CA LYS A 180 4.41 -6.66 -5.86
C LYS A 180 2.99 -6.84 -6.40
N VAL A 181 2.80 -6.53 -7.69
CA VAL A 181 1.56 -6.84 -8.41
C VAL A 181 1.75 -8.07 -9.29
N THR A 182 0.97 -9.11 -9.03
CA THR A 182 0.95 -10.38 -9.77
C THR A 182 -0.35 -10.48 -10.57
N THR A 183 -0.29 -10.91 -11.84
CA THR A 183 -1.45 -10.96 -12.74
C THR A 183 -1.47 -12.27 -13.54
N GLU A 184 -2.66 -12.86 -13.71
CA GLU A 184 -2.89 -14.03 -14.57
C GLU A 184 -4.16 -13.82 -15.43
N PRO A 185 -4.08 -13.84 -16.77
CA PRO A 185 -2.86 -13.85 -17.58
C PRO A 185 -1.99 -12.61 -17.33
N LYS A 186 -0.66 -12.82 -17.28
CA LYS A 186 0.30 -11.76 -17.03
C LYS A 186 0.14 -10.59 -18.00
N VAL A 187 0.02 -9.38 -17.44
CA VAL A 187 0.08 -8.10 -18.14
C VAL A 187 1.16 -7.21 -17.53
N GLU A 188 1.76 -6.33 -18.32
CA GLU A 188 2.69 -5.31 -17.84
C GLU A 188 1.93 -4.06 -17.40
N GLY A 189 2.42 -3.41 -16.35
CA GLY A 189 1.83 -2.20 -15.77
C GLY A 189 2.85 -1.47 -14.90
N ALA A 190 2.53 -0.24 -14.50
CA ALA A 190 3.47 0.66 -13.82
C ALA A 190 2.81 1.45 -12.70
N PHE A 191 3.63 1.93 -11.75
CA PHE A 191 3.21 2.80 -10.66
C PHE A 191 3.13 4.27 -11.09
N TYR A 192 2.20 5.02 -10.50
CA TYR A 192 2.10 6.46 -10.63
C TYR A 192 1.46 7.08 -9.38
N TRP A 193 2.03 8.17 -8.86
CA TRP A 193 1.57 8.86 -7.67
C TRP A 193 0.60 9.98 -8.05
N ILE A 194 -0.65 9.86 -7.62
CA ILE A 194 -1.69 10.87 -7.88
C ILE A 194 -1.73 11.95 -6.79
N THR A 195 -1.23 11.64 -5.59
CA THR A 195 -0.93 12.60 -4.52
C THR A 195 0.39 12.21 -3.86
N SER A 196 0.89 13.02 -2.92
CA SER A 196 2.07 12.67 -2.11
C SER A 196 1.87 11.45 -1.19
N ASN A 197 0.64 10.93 -1.05
CA ASN A 197 0.29 9.82 -0.15
C ASN A 197 -0.58 8.74 -0.80
N GLU A 198 -0.81 8.77 -2.11
CA GLU A 198 -1.60 7.76 -2.82
C GLU A 198 -0.94 7.38 -4.15
N VAL A 199 -0.43 6.15 -4.19
CA VAL A 199 0.16 5.52 -5.37
C VAL A 199 -0.87 4.62 -6.04
N ARG A 200 -0.90 4.65 -7.37
CA ARG A 200 -1.75 3.83 -8.24
C ARG A 200 -0.90 2.91 -9.09
N TRP A 201 -1.45 1.76 -9.47
CA TRP A 201 -0.85 0.86 -10.49
C TRP A 201 -1.91 0.41 -11.49
N ARG A 202 -1.58 0.43 -12.78
CA ARG A 202 -2.42 -0.12 -13.86
C ARG A 202 -1.59 -0.55 -15.09
N PRO A 203 -2.15 -1.41 -15.96
CA PRO A 203 -1.66 -1.62 -17.32
C PRO A 203 -1.88 -0.43 -18.27
N GLU A 204 -1.27 -0.50 -19.46
CA GLU A 204 -1.41 0.47 -20.56
C GLU A 204 -2.87 0.61 -21.04
N GLU A 205 -3.50 -0.54 -21.31
CA GLU A 205 -4.87 -0.71 -21.81
C GLU A 205 -5.79 -1.23 -20.70
N TYR A 206 -7.11 -1.08 -20.86
CA TYR A 206 -8.08 -1.66 -19.92
C TYR A 206 -7.88 -3.16 -19.71
N TRP A 207 -8.14 -3.62 -18.49
CA TRP A 207 -7.99 -5.02 -18.11
C TRP A 207 -8.85 -5.95 -18.96
N LYS A 208 -8.33 -7.18 -19.17
CA LYS A 208 -9.09 -8.25 -19.80
C LYS A 208 -10.08 -8.88 -18.78
N PRO A 209 -11.36 -9.05 -19.13
CA PRO A 209 -12.29 -9.84 -18.32
C PRO A 209 -11.76 -11.24 -18.01
N GLY A 210 -11.90 -11.65 -16.75
CA GLY A 210 -11.39 -12.91 -16.22
C GLY A 210 -9.91 -12.91 -15.83
N THR A 211 -9.21 -11.76 -15.85
CA THR A 211 -7.88 -11.65 -15.23
C THR A 211 -8.01 -11.68 -13.70
N GLU A 212 -7.16 -12.47 -13.06
CA GLU A 212 -6.94 -12.49 -11.62
C GLU A 212 -5.73 -11.60 -11.28
N VAL A 213 -5.84 -10.82 -10.20
CA VAL A 213 -4.82 -9.87 -9.74
C VAL A 213 -4.59 -10.08 -8.25
N THR A 214 -3.34 -10.28 -7.86
CA THR A 214 -2.90 -10.30 -6.44
C THR A 214 -1.92 -9.16 -6.24
N VAL A 215 -2.14 -8.37 -5.20
CA VAL A 215 -1.25 -7.27 -4.79
C VAL A 215 -0.73 -7.58 -3.39
N ASP A 216 0.58 -7.63 -3.24
CA ASP A 216 1.26 -7.77 -1.95
C ASP A 216 2.10 -6.50 -1.70
N ALA A 217 1.92 -5.83 -0.57
CA ALA A 217 2.70 -4.67 -0.14
C ALA A 217 3.43 -5.00 1.17
N ASP A 218 4.73 -5.24 1.03
CA ASP A 218 5.67 -5.67 2.07
C ASP A 218 6.25 -4.45 2.80
N LEU A 219 5.41 -3.76 3.58
CA LEU A 219 5.70 -2.43 4.15
C LEU A 219 6.38 -2.47 5.52
N VAL A 220 6.14 -3.50 6.34
CA VAL A 220 6.76 -3.65 7.66
C VAL A 220 8.24 -3.95 7.48
N GLY A 221 9.08 -3.25 8.25
CA GLY A 221 10.54 -3.27 8.19
C GLY A 221 11.17 -2.30 7.17
N LYS A 222 10.40 -1.79 6.20
CA LYS A 222 10.95 -0.91 5.15
C LYS A 222 11.02 0.55 5.61
N ASP A 223 12.17 1.17 5.38
CA ASP A 223 12.33 2.62 5.52
C ASP A 223 11.72 3.32 4.31
N LEU A 224 10.64 4.07 4.55
CA LEU A 224 9.89 4.84 3.54
C LEU A 224 10.30 6.33 3.56
N GLY A 225 11.54 6.63 3.97
CA GLY A 225 12.12 7.97 4.01
C GLY A 225 12.13 8.61 5.41
N GLY A 226 12.49 7.84 6.45
CA GLY A 226 12.47 8.25 7.86
C GLY A 226 11.20 7.84 8.61
N MET A 227 10.39 6.97 8.01
CA MET A 227 9.14 6.43 8.57
C MET A 227 8.90 5.03 8.02
N TYR A 228 8.18 4.18 8.77
CA TYR A 228 8.07 2.75 8.48
C TYR A 228 6.62 2.31 8.34
N GLY A 229 6.37 1.25 7.58
CA GLY A 229 5.01 0.68 7.48
C GLY A 229 4.58 0.05 8.81
N GLU A 230 3.39 0.41 9.30
CA GLU A 230 2.79 -0.17 10.51
C GLU A 230 2.42 -1.65 10.30
N VAL A 231 1.90 -1.98 9.12
CA VAL A 231 1.35 -3.30 8.78
C VAL A 231 1.42 -3.55 7.27
N ASP A 232 1.68 -4.80 6.90
CA ASP A 232 1.63 -5.24 5.50
C ASP A 232 0.19 -5.25 4.97
N ARG A 233 0.04 -5.27 3.64
CA ARG A 233 -1.25 -5.36 2.96
C ARG A 233 -1.19 -6.38 1.83
N SER A 234 -2.19 -7.24 1.74
CA SER A 234 -2.43 -8.06 0.55
C SER A 234 -3.91 -8.06 0.18
N ALA A 235 -4.19 -8.18 -1.11
CA ALA A 235 -5.54 -8.38 -1.64
C ALA A 235 -5.48 -9.11 -2.99
N SER A 236 -6.37 -10.09 -3.19
CA SER A 236 -6.61 -10.72 -4.48
C SER A 236 -8.01 -10.37 -4.99
N PHE A 237 -8.12 -9.98 -6.27
CA PHE A 237 -9.38 -9.59 -6.90
C PHE A 237 -9.47 -10.06 -8.37
N THR A 238 -10.68 -10.09 -8.90
CA THR A 238 -10.95 -10.56 -10.27
C THR A 238 -11.57 -9.46 -11.13
N ILE A 239 -11.11 -9.36 -12.39
CA ILE A 239 -11.71 -8.47 -13.39
C ILE A 239 -12.97 -9.14 -13.96
N GLY A 240 -14.13 -8.49 -13.80
CA GLY A 240 -15.43 -8.97 -14.30
C GLY A 240 -15.71 -8.58 -15.76
N ASP A 241 -17.00 -8.59 -16.13
CA ASP A 241 -17.47 -8.12 -17.44
C ASP A 241 -16.97 -6.71 -17.78
N ASP A 242 -16.62 -6.49 -19.06
CA ASP A 242 -16.31 -5.18 -19.63
C ASP A 242 -17.61 -4.37 -19.77
N VAL A 243 -17.87 -3.46 -18.84
CA VAL A 243 -19.04 -2.58 -18.86
C VAL A 243 -18.58 -1.13 -19.01
N ARG A 244 -19.12 -0.45 -20.03
CA ARG A 244 -18.77 0.95 -20.34
C ARG A 244 -20.02 1.79 -20.57
N ALA A 245 -20.07 2.98 -19.97
CA ALA A 245 -21.18 3.93 -20.10
C ALA A 245 -20.71 5.23 -20.79
N VAL A 246 -20.93 5.34 -22.11
CA VAL A 246 -20.54 6.51 -22.91
C VAL A 246 -21.66 7.55 -22.90
N ALA A 247 -21.38 8.74 -22.41
CA ALA A 247 -22.26 9.90 -22.36
C ALA A 247 -21.85 10.94 -23.42
N ASP A 248 -22.72 11.13 -24.41
CA ASP A 248 -22.46 11.98 -25.58
C ASP A 248 -23.33 13.25 -25.53
N ASP A 249 -22.72 14.44 -25.55
CA ASP A 249 -23.49 15.69 -25.43
C ASP A 249 -24.20 16.14 -26.71
N ALA A 250 -23.78 15.65 -27.88
CA ALA A 250 -24.44 15.93 -29.15
C ALA A 250 -25.83 15.25 -29.23
N THR A 251 -26.00 14.12 -28.54
CA THR A 251 -27.24 13.34 -28.44
C THR A 251 -27.92 13.46 -27.07
N LYS A 252 -27.18 13.81 -26.01
CA LYS A 252 -27.61 13.79 -24.60
C LYS A 252 -28.13 12.43 -24.14
N MET A 253 -27.49 11.38 -24.63
CA MET A 253 -27.75 9.99 -24.27
C MET A 253 -26.52 9.37 -23.59
N VAL A 254 -26.77 8.56 -22.57
CA VAL A 254 -25.80 7.60 -22.03
C VAL A 254 -26.07 6.25 -22.68
N THR A 255 -25.10 5.69 -23.37
CA THR A 255 -25.17 4.34 -23.96
C THR A 255 -24.29 3.41 -23.14
N VAL A 256 -24.88 2.37 -22.56
CA VAL A 256 -24.16 1.37 -21.78
C VAL A 256 -23.97 0.12 -22.62
N THR A 257 -22.71 -0.29 -22.78
CA THR A 257 -22.34 -1.58 -23.35
C THR A 257 -21.92 -2.57 -22.26
N ARG A 258 -22.10 -3.87 -22.53
CA ARG A 258 -21.50 -4.96 -21.77
C ARG A 258 -20.87 -5.93 -22.76
N ASN A 259 -19.58 -6.21 -22.60
CA ASN A 259 -18.76 -7.03 -23.51
C ASN A 259 -18.90 -6.62 -25.00
N GLY A 260 -19.05 -5.30 -25.25
CA GLY A 260 -19.23 -4.71 -26.58
C GLY A 260 -20.68 -4.63 -27.09
N GLU A 261 -21.65 -5.31 -26.47
CA GLU A 261 -23.06 -5.24 -26.87
C GLU A 261 -23.81 -4.13 -26.11
N VAL A 262 -24.65 -3.34 -26.80
CA VAL A 262 -25.47 -2.29 -26.16
C VAL A 262 -26.59 -2.92 -25.35
N VAL A 263 -26.57 -2.73 -24.03
CA VAL A 263 -27.56 -3.30 -23.09
C VAL A 263 -28.59 -2.27 -22.60
N LYS A 264 -28.25 -0.97 -22.60
CA LYS A 264 -29.12 0.11 -22.13
C LYS A 264 -28.76 1.42 -22.85
N THR A 265 -29.76 2.27 -23.08
CA THR A 265 -29.57 3.65 -23.54
C THR A 265 -30.52 4.56 -22.76
N MET A 266 -30.01 5.66 -22.20
CA MET A 266 -30.70 6.47 -21.19
C MET A 266 -30.58 7.96 -21.54
N PRO A 267 -31.67 8.76 -21.50
CA PRO A 267 -31.58 10.20 -21.67
C PRO A 267 -30.92 10.83 -20.44
N THR A 268 -29.99 11.77 -20.65
CA THR A 268 -29.29 12.47 -19.56
C THR A 268 -29.36 13.99 -19.69
N SER A 269 -29.18 14.70 -18.58
CA SER A 269 -29.00 16.16 -18.54
C SER A 269 -27.73 16.47 -17.75
N MET A 270 -26.67 16.82 -18.46
CA MET A 270 -25.32 16.97 -17.91
C MET A 270 -25.07 18.40 -17.39
N GLY A 271 -23.80 18.76 -17.18
CA GLY A 271 -23.36 20.07 -16.71
C GLY A 271 -23.81 21.23 -17.60
N MET A 272 -24.48 22.23 -17.00
CA MET A 272 -24.99 23.42 -17.68
C MET A 272 -23.86 24.41 -18.04
N PRO A 273 -24.08 25.40 -18.92
CA PRO A 273 -23.03 26.34 -19.31
C PRO A 273 -22.39 27.09 -18.13
N GLY A 274 -21.06 27.06 -18.03
CA GLY A 274 -20.26 27.50 -16.87
C GLY A 274 -20.04 26.44 -15.78
N HIS A 275 -20.66 25.27 -15.92
CA HIS A 275 -20.51 24.08 -15.07
C HIS A 275 -20.53 22.81 -15.93
N GLU A 276 -19.98 22.88 -17.15
CA GLU A 276 -19.93 21.78 -18.11
C GLU A 276 -19.24 20.56 -17.49
N THR A 277 -19.82 19.37 -17.69
CA THR A 277 -19.15 18.12 -17.28
C THR A 277 -17.86 17.96 -18.09
N PRO A 278 -16.68 17.76 -17.47
CA PRO A 278 -15.45 17.53 -18.21
C PRO A 278 -15.55 16.31 -19.13
N GLU A 279 -14.77 16.30 -20.20
CA GLU A 279 -14.64 15.18 -21.12
C GLU A 279 -13.57 14.19 -20.65
N GLY A 280 -13.64 12.96 -21.15
CA GLY A 280 -12.67 11.91 -20.85
C GLY A 280 -13.22 10.73 -20.07
N VAL A 281 -12.30 9.96 -19.50
CA VAL A 281 -12.55 8.66 -18.86
C VAL A 281 -12.77 8.83 -17.36
N TYR A 282 -13.79 8.18 -16.84
CA TYR A 282 -14.16 8.15 -15.42
C TYR A 282 -14.20 6.68 -14.96
N GLN A 283 -13.41 6.34 -13.96
CA GLN A 283 -13.49 5.05 -13.26
C GLN A 283 -14.66 5.09 -12.27
N ILE A 284 -15.55 4.09 -12.30
CA ILE A 284 -16.70 4.06 -11.39
C ILE A 284 -16.21 3.82 -9.95
N GLY A 285 -16.62 4.71 -9.05
CA GLY A 285 -16.29 4.71 -7.62
C GLY A 285 -17.33 4.00 -6.77
N ASP A 286 -17.75 4.65 -5.68
CA ASP A 286 -18.77 4.10 -4.78
C ASP A 286 -20.21 4.31 -5.27
N GLN A 287 -21.11 3.45 -4.78
CA GLN A 287 -22.51 3.38 -5.17
C GLN A 287 -23.40 3.45 -3.93
N LEU A 288 -24.29 4.45 -3.87
CA LEU A 288 -25.12 4.78 -2.70
C LEU A 288 -26.60 4.87 -3.09
N GLU A 289 -27.47 4.13 -2.39
CA GLU A 289 -28.92 4.17 -2.60
C GLU A 289 -29.50 5.58 -2.35
N ALA A 290 -28.94 6.31 -1.39
CA ALA A 290 -29.23 7.71 -1.13
C ALA A 290 -27.95 8.48 -0.74
N LEU A 291 -27.83 9.73 -1.19
CA LEU A 291 -26.72 10.62 -0.87
C LEU A 291 -27.22 12.07 -0.76
N THR A 292 -26.86 12.76 0.32
CA THR A 292 -26.93 14.23 0.39
C THR A 292 -25.67 14.78 -0.27
N MET A 293 -25.79 15.23 -1.52
CA MET A 293 -24.70 15.86 -2.26
C MET A 293 -24.54 17.31 -1.79
N ASP A 294 -23.50 17.58 -1.00
CA ASP A 294 -23.14 18.92 -0.53
C ASP A 294 -21.90 19.40 -1.31
N SER A 295 -22.07 20.46 -2.10
CA SER A 295 -21.01 21.00 -2.97
C SER A 295 -19.82 21.57 -2.20
N GLN A 296 -19.98 21.88 -0.91
CA GLN A 296 -18.88 22.33 -0.06
C GLN A 296 -17.83 21.23 0.17
N THR A 297 -18.24 19.96 0.08
CA THR A 297 -17.34 18.78 0.09
C THR A 297 -16.35 18.80 -1.08
N TYR A 298 -16.80 19.34 -2.22
CA TYR A 298 -16.04 19.41 -3.47
C TYR A 298 -15.50 20.84 -3.73
N GLY A 299 -15.46 21.70 -2.69
CA GLY A 299 -14.86 23.02 -2.74
C GLY A 299 -15.74 24.18 -3.25
N LEU A 300 -16.98 23.92 -3.70
CA LEU A 300 -17.89 24.96 -4.17
C LEU A 300 -18.80 25.47 -3.03
N ALA A 301 -18.55 26.71 -2.59
CA ALA A 301 -19.32 27.36 -1.52
C ALA A 301 -20.74 27.78 -1.97
N LEU A 302 -21.70 27.73 -1.03
CA LEU A 302 -23.12 28.02 -1.33
C LEU A 302 -23.38 29.46 -1.78
N ASP A 303 -22.59 30.43 -1.32
CA ASP A 303 -22.64 31.83 -1.76
C ASP A 303 -21.96 32.07 -3.12
N ALA A 304 -21.16 31.11 -3.60
CA ALA A 304 -20.59 31.06 -4.94
C ALA A 304 -21.46 30.28 -5.95
N GLY A 305 -22.69 29.88 -5.58
CA GLY A 305 -23.59 29.08 -6.41
C GLY A 305 -23.62 27.58 -6.08
N GLY A 306 -23.01 27.17 -4.96
CA GLY A 306 -23.07 25.81 -4.45
C GLY A 306 -24.48 25.33 -4.06
N TYR A 307 -24.58 24.02 -3.82
CA TYR A 307 -25.83 23.30 -3.61
C TYR A 307 -25.72 22.29 -2.47
N VAL A 308 -26.86 21.98 -1.84
CA VAL A 308 -27.05 20.79 -0.99
C VAL A 308 -28.30 20.08 -1.52
N THR A 309 -28.19 18.82 -1.95
CA THR A 309 -29.28 18.11 -2.62
C THR A 309 -29.31 16.64 -2.24
N ASP A 310 -30.45 16.18 -1.70
CA ASP A 310 -30.70 14.76 -1.47
C ASP A 310 -31.05 14.07 -2.79
N VAL A 311 -30.27 13.06 -3.18
CA VAL A 311 -30.49 12.26 -4.40
C VAL A 311 -30.59 10.77 -4.07
N GLN A 312 -31.14 10.00 -5.02
CA GLN A 312 -31.21 8.53 -4.97
C GLN A 312 -30.34 7.91 -6.05
N TYR A 313 -29.87 6.68 -5.81
CA TYR A 313 -29.08 5.86 -6.72
C TYR A 313 -27.85 6.60 -7.28
N ALA A 314 -27.06 7.20 -6.38
CA ALA A 314 -25.83 7.90 -6.72
C ALA A 314 -24.71 6.89 -7.01
N THR A 315 -24.20 6.89 -8.24
CA THR A 315 -23.03 6.10 -8.67
C THR A 315 -21.91 7.08 -9.02
N GLN A 316 -20.81 7.01 -8.27
CA GLN A 316 -19.70 7.97 -8.37
C GLN A 316 -18.90 7.78 -9.66
N MET A 317 -18.53 8.90 -10.27
CA MET A 317 -17.62 8.97 -11.40
C MET A 317 -16.32 9.69 -11.06
N SER A 318 -16.36 10.72 -10.18
CA SER A 318 -15.16 11.48 -9.79
C SER A 318 -15.10 11.81 -8.29
N TYR A 319 -13.91 12.08 -7.76
CA TYR A 319 -13.75 12.66 -6.41
C TYR A 319 -14.11 14.16 -6.40
N SER A 320 -13.98 14.85 -7.53
CA SER A 320 -14.51 16.21 -7.77
C SER A 320 -16.05 16.34 -7.73
N GLY A 321 -16.78 15.25 -7.45
CA GLY A 321 -18.21 15.29 -7.15
C GLY A 321 -19.15 15.04 -8.33
N ILE A 322 -18.68 14.36 -9.39
CA ILE A 322 -19.50 13.96 -10.53
C ILE A 322 -20.05 12.54 -10.29
N TYR A 323 -21.35 12.37 -10.51
CA TYR A 323 -22.11 11.13 -10.32
C TYR A 323 -23.15 10.95 -11.43
N PHE A 324 -23.51 9.70 -11.72
CA PHE A 324 -24.87 9.40 -12.18
C PHE A 324 -25.81 9.40 -10.97
N HIS A 325 -26.98 10.03 -11.06
CA HIS A 325 -28.00 9.92 -10.01
C HIS A 325 -29.42 10.16 -10.53
N ALA A 326 -30.41 9.77 -9.72
CA ALA A 326 -31.82 10.04 -9.99
C ALA A 326 -32.11 11.55 -9.90
N ALA A 327 -32.74 12.11 -10.93
CA ALA A 327 -33.06 13.54 -11.02
C ALA A 327 -34.50 13.78 -11.53
N PRO A 328 -35.55 13.39 -10.76
CA PRO A 328 -36.94 13.52 -11.18
C PRO A 328 -37.39 14.96 -11.50
N TRP A 329 -36.66 15.98 -11.06
CA TRP A 329 -36.90 17.39 -11.37
C TRP A 329 -36.44 17.82 -12.78
N SER A 330 -35.51 17.08 -13.42
CA SER A 330 -34.92 17.42 -14.72
C SER A 330 -35.36 16.50 -15.87
N LEU A 331 -36.35 15.62 -15.67
CA LEU A 331 -36.93 14.73 -16.69
C LEU A 331 -37.35 15.44 -18.00
N TRP A 332 -37.68 16.74 -17.93
CA TRP A 332 -38.04 17.57 -19.10
C TRP A 332 -36.82 18.02 -19.94
N ALA A 333 -35.62 17.95 -19.37
CA ALA A 333 -34.37 18.37 -19.97
C ALA A 333 -33.47 17.18 -20.38
N GLN A 334 -33.65 16.01 -19.76
CA GLN A 334 -32.92 14.79 -20.09
C GLN A 334 -33.12 14.41 -21.56
N GLY A 335 -32.02 14.20 -22.31
CA GLY A 335 -32.04 13.99 -23.76
C GLY A 335 -32.22 15.26 -24.61
N ASN A 336 -32.16 16.47 -24.02
CA ASN A 336 -32.41 17.73 -24.74
C ASN A 336 -31.59 18.95 -24.27
N THR A 337 -31.34 19.11 -22.97
CA THR A 337 -30.66 20.30 -22.41
C THR A 337 -29.92 19.97 -21.11
N ASN A 338 -28.75 20.56 -20.90
CA ASN A 338 -27.94 20.38 -19.70
C ASN A 338 -28.35 21.36 -18.60
N THR A 339 -28.56 20.85 -17.39
CA THR A 339 -29.11 21.60 -16.25
C THR A 339 -28.52 21.22 -14.89
N SER A 340 -27.41 20.47 -14.85
CA SER A 340 -26.71 20.11 -13.61
C SER A 340 -25.49 20.99 -13.34
N HIS A 341 -24.86 20.82 -12.17
CA HIS A 341 -23.54 21.39 -11.85
C HIS A 341 -22.36 20.47 -12.24
N GLY A 342 -22.57 19.50 -13.14
CA GLY A 342 -21.56 18.55 -13.61
C GLY A 342 -22.04 17.08 -13.58
N CYS A 343 -22.92 16.71 -12.66
CA CYS A 343 -23.50 15.36 -12.57
C CYS A 343 -24.36 14.97 -13.79
N LEU A 344 -24.47 13.67 -14.04
CA LEU A 344 -25.28 13.10 -15.12
C LEU A 344 -26.67 12.76 -14.57
N ASN A 345 -27.58 13.72 -14.67
CA ASN A 345 -28.98 13.57 -14.25
C ASN A 345 -29.68 12.48 -15.08
N LEU A 346 -30.18 11.42 -14.45
CA LEU A 346 -30.96 10.37 -15.08
C LEU A 346 -32.41 10.34 -14.56
N SER A 347 -33.26 9.53 -15.20
CA SER A 347 -34.56 9.17 -14.63
C SER A 347 -34.36 8.29 -13.37
N VAL A 348 -35.39 8.15 -12.53
CA VAL A 348 -35.27 7.30 -11.32
C VAL A 348 -35.01 5.84 -11.69
N GLU A 349 -35.67 5.33 -12.74
CA GLU A 349 -35.49 3.97 -13.26
C GLU A 349 -34.11 3.77 -13.89
N ASP A 350 -33.59 4.78 -14.59
CA ASP A 350 -32.28 4.71 -15.25
C ASP A 350 -31.13 4.83 -14.24
N ALA A 351 -31.26 5.68 -13.23
CA ALA A 351 -30.29 5.76 -12.13
C ALA A 351 -30.28 4.49 -11.29
N GLN A 352 -31.45 3.92 -10.96
CA GLN A 352 -31.55 2.62 -10.31
C GLN A 352 -30.89 1.53 -11.16
N TRP A 353 -31.15 1.51 -12.48
CA TRP A 353 -30.52 0.56 -13.38
C TRP A 353 -28.99 0.68 -13.38
N VAL A 354 -28.44 1.90 -13.38
CA VAL A 354 -26.99 2.12 -13.26
C VAL A 354 -26.46 1.59 -11.92
N TYR A 355 -27.11 1.93 -10.81
CA TYR A 355 -26.75 1.44 -9.47
C TYR A 355 -26.77 -0.10 -9.36
N GLU A 356 -27.67 -0.77 -10.10
CA GLU A 356 -27.81 -2.23 -10.11
C GLU A 356 -26.93 -2.96 -11.15
N ASN A 357 -26.37 -2.27 -12.16
CA ASN A 357 -25.74 -2.92 -13.33
C ASN A 357 -24.32 -2.44 -13.68
N LEU A 358 -23.85 -1.34 -13.09
CA LEU A 358 -22.43 -0.97 -13.04
C LEU A 358 -21.85 -1.39 -11.68
N LYS A 359 -20.53 -1.56 -11.62
CA LYS A 359 -19.75 -1.87 -10.40
C LYS A 359 -18.51 -0.98 -10.31
N ARG A 360 -17.92 -0.87 -9.11
CA ARG A 360 -16.62 -0.21 -8.90
C ARG A 360 -15.58 -0.71 -9.93
N GLY A 361 -14.90 0.21 -10.58
CA GLY A 361 -13.92 -0.08 -11.64
C GLY A 361 -14.49 -0.25 -13.04
N ASP A 362 -15.82 -0.18 -13.25
CA ASP A 362 -16.37 -0.01 -14.59
C ASP A 362 -15.97 1.36 -15.18
N ILE A 363 -16.16 1.53 -16.48
CA ILE A 363 -15.82 2.78 -17.16
C ILE A 363 -17.07 3.60 -17.47
N ALA A 364 -17.02 4.89 -17.22
CA ALA A 364 -17.83 5.88 -17.91
C ALA A 364 -16.93 6.78 -18.75
N GLU A 365 -17.46 7.31 -19.85
CA GLU A 365 -16.73 8.17 -20.78
C GLU A 365 -17.63 9.33 -21.18
N VAL A 366 -17.15 10.57 -21.09
CA VAL A 366 -17.92 11.78 -21.42
C VAL A 366 -17.29 12.46 -22.63
N GLN A 367 -18.10 12.80 -23.64
CA GLN A 367 -17.60 13.41 -24.87
C GLN A 367 -18.49 14.55 -25.40
N GLY A 368 -17.84 15.56 -25.99
CA GLY A 368 -18.46 16.65 -26.75
C GLY A 368 -19.11 17.77 -25.94
N THR A 369 -18.85 17.86 -24.63
CA THR A 369 -19.42 18.90 -23.74
C THR A 369 -18.76 20.26 -23.90
N GLY A 370 -17.49 20.31 -24.31
CA GLY A 370 -16.64 21.50 -24.27
C GLY A 370 -16.09 21.86 -22.88
N GLY A 371 -16.29 21.01 -21.86
CA GLY A 371 -15.97 21.30 -20.45
C GLY A 371 -14.50 21.19 -20.04
N GLY A 372 -13.58 21.00 -20.99
CA GLY A 372 -12.19 20.59 -20.69
C GLY A 372 -12.07 19.08 -20.51
N GLN A 373 -10.97 18.62 -19.92
CA GLN A 373 -10.73 17.20 -19.62
C GLN A 373 -10.88 16.97 -18.11
N LEU A 374 -11.32 15.78 -17.69
CA LEU A 374 -11.14 15.34 -16.30
C LEU A 374 -9.63 15.26 -15.97
N GLU A 375 -9.25 15.84 -14.82
CA GLU A 375 -7.88 15.77 -14.34
C GLU A 375 -7.47 14.32 -14.03
N GLY A 376 -6.30 13.90 -14.53
CA GLY A 376 -5.78 12.56 -14.28
C GLY A 376 -5.55 12.23 -12.80
N TYR A 377 -5.35 13.28 -12.00
CA TYR A 377 -5.11 13.26 -10.56
C TYR A 377 -6.39 13.38 -9.72
N ASP A 378 -7.58 13.39 -10.33
CA ASP A 378 -8.86 13.48 -9.60
C ASP A 378 -8.99 12.36 -8.54
N GLY A 379 -8.50 11.16 -8.87
CA GLY A 379 -8.63 9.96 -8.05
C GLY A 379 -9.54 8.89 -8.65
N LEU A 380 -10.36 9.25 -9.64
CA LEU A 380 -11.02 8.32 -10.56
C LEU A 380 -10.72 8.63 -12.04
N GLY A 381 -9.67 9.43 -12.28
CA GLY A 381 -9.28 9.96 -13.59
C GLY A 381 -8.05 9.30 -14.23
N ASP A 382 -7.52 8.23 -13.63
CA ASP A 382 -6.23 7.58 -13.92
C ASP A 382 -5.92 7.33 -15.40
N TRP A 383 -6.96 7.05 -16.20
CA TRP A 383 -6.89 6.73 -17.62
C TRP A 383 -6.78 7.97 -18.54
N ASN A 384 -7.00 9.17 -18.02
CA ASN A 384 -6.75 10.43 -18.76
C ASN A 384 -5.26 10.78 -18.81
N ILE A 385 -4.42 10.17 -17.97
CA ILE A 385 -2.96 10.29 -18.03
C ILE A 385 -2.45 9.43 -19.19
N PRO A 386 -1.75 10.00 -20.20
CA PRO A 386 -1.18 9.23 -21.29
C PRO A 386 -0.22 8.16 -20.76
N TRP A 387 -0.26 6.95 -21.33
CA TRP A 387 0.57 5.83 -20.86
C TRP A 387 2.06 6.17 -20.81
N SER A 388 2.59 6.91 -21.79
CA SER A 388 3.99 7.35 -21.81
C SER A 388 4.39 8.29 -20.66
N THR A 389 3.43 8.89 -19.97
CA THR A 389 3.63 9.68 -18.74
C THR A 389 3.46 8.80 -17.52
N TRP A 390 2.42 7.96 -17.49
CA TRP A 390 2.18 7.01 -16.40
C TRP A 390 3.35 6.02 -16.24
N SER A 391 3.78 5.39 -17.32
CA SER A 391 4.85 4.38 -17.34
C SER A 391 6.26 4.95 -17.13
N ALA A 392 6.41 6.27 -17.10
CA ALA A 392 7.65 6.92 -16.71
C ALA A 392 7.76 7.05 -15.18
N GLY A 393 6.64 6.93 -14.46
CA GLY A 393 6.56 7.12 -13.01
C GLY A 393 6.77 8.58 -12.58
N ASN A 394 6.69 8.79 -11.28
CA ASN A 394 7.04 10.04 -10.59
C ASN A 394 7.51 9.77 -9.14
N ALA A 395 8.30 8.70 -8.97
CA ALA A 395 8.94 8.36 -7.69
C ALA A 395 9.97 9.42 -7.25
N ASP A 396 10.63 10.07 -8.21
CA ASP A 396 11.70 11.08 -7.98
C ASP A 396 11.18 12.53 -7.75
N GLU A 397 9.86 12.75 -7.59
CA GLU A 397 9.22 14.10 -7.49
C GLU A 397 8.85 14.56 -6.06
#